data_AF-A0A2G6AN72-F1
#
_entry.id   AF-A0A2G6AN72-F1
#
_cell.length_a   1.000
_cell.length_b   1.000
_cell.length_c   1.000
_cell.angle_alpha   90.00
_cell.angle_beta   90.00
_cell.angle_gamma   90.00
#
_symmetry.space_group_name_H-M   'P 1'
#
loop_
_entity.id
_entity.type
_entity.pdbx_description
1 polymer ?
#
loop_
_entity_poly.entity_id
_entity_poly.type
_entity_poly.pdbx_seq_one_letter_code
_entity_poly.pdbx_strand_id
1 'polypeptide(L)'
;MRDNKKYQSKKYLHFDSRIEYTNVQKYVEDPMKIEKHNFYPLLKYTQSTDKFDATQISIRDDKLPIKTKPRNIMYACHKDNFIYRYYGELLNEAYSKWAKENDINEESIAYREPKYSKSNIDSAAEVINAIVEYQYCYIIVGDFESYFDSLDHQLLKKRVKIVLNMVNLEEDWYRVFRSVTRYSYCEKELINSLFGTDKYLRKKRKFSYFDNTREYREFKKKYKISFNKNDIGIPQGTAISAVLANVYAILFDKEIKSLVKDYNGLYRRYSDDFIIVIPAQGDFGKSEFNELASKINTLAAREKLKIHLSKTHYLQYEQNEIKHLDSNITCNLDYLGFAFDGENVRMRSKSPYKFYRKANRLIEKAKKAKEKKNLKKLPYRKKIYTLYTDAGINSTPYGNFITYAIKAQKAFDEISPNTNNLILQQIKNRKTKIEKKLGYRISFKH
;
A
#
# COMPACT_ATOMS: atom_id res chain seq x y z
N MET A 1 19.48 20.12 -8.21
CA MET A 1 19.22 19.77 -6.79
C MET A 1 17.98 18.90 -6.71
N ARG A 2 17.96 17.84 -5.89
CA ARG A 2 16.74 17.02 -5.68
C ARG A 2 15.69 17.80 -4.88
N ASP A 3 14.40 17.52 -5.11
CA ASP A 3 13.29 18.27 -4.50
C ASP A 3 13.21 18.03 -2.96
N ASN A 4 13.41 19.08 -2.18
CA ASN A 4 13.30 19.07 -0.73
C ASN A 4 11.93 18.58 -0.22
N LYS A 5 10.84 18.67 -1.01
CA LYS A 5 9.53 18.10 -0.64
C LYS A 5 9.56 16.56 -0.61
N LYS A 6 10.38 15.91 -1.43
CA LYS A 6 10.57 14.44 -1.41
C LYS A 6 11.37 14.01 -0.17
N TYR A 7 12.30 14.83 0.31
CA TYR A 7 13.21 14.53 1.41
C TYR A 7 12.73 15.00 2.79
N GLN A 8 11.42 14.92 3.05
CA GLN A 8 10.86 15.22 4.37
C GLN A 8 11.34 14.26 5.47
N SER A 9 11.76 14.86 6.58
CA SER A 9 12.16 14.22 7.83
C SER A 9 10.99 13.53 8.52
N LYS A 10 11.18 12.26 8.88
CA LYS A 10 10.16 11.48 9.61
C LYS A 10 10.00 12.02 11.03
N LYS A 11 8.78 11.89 11.58
CA LYS A 11 8.41 12.43 12.89
C LYS A 11 8.36 11.40 14.01
N TYR A 12 8.60 10.10 13.75
CA TYR A 12 8.72 9.08 14.81
C TYR A 12 9.95 9.34 15.69
N LEU A 13 10.04 8.67 16.84
CA LEU A 13 11.28 8.63 17.63
C LEU A 13 12.10 7.42 17.15
N HIS A 14 13.43 7.54 17.13
CA HIS A 14 14.34 6.44 16.86
C HIS A 14 15.62 6.54 17.72
N PHE A 15 16.67 5.83 17.33
CA PHE A 15 17.94 5.73 18.04
C PHE A 15 18.85 6.91 17.75
N ASP A 16 18.72 7.48 16.55
CA ASP A 16 19.31 8.77 16.19
C ASP A 16 18.29 9.91 16.43
N SER A 17 18.81 11.12 16.58
CA SER A 17 18.00 12.34 16.60
C SER A 17 17.47 12.64 15.21
N ARG A 18 16.28 13.24 15.13
CA ARG A 18 15.75 13.76 13.87
C ARG A 18 16.74 14.77 13.27
N ILE A 19 17.11 14.54 12.02
CA ILE A 19 17.97 15.40 11.21
C ILE A 19 17.23 15.80 9.92
N GLU A 20 17.49 17.00 9.41
CA GLU A 20 16.96 17.46 8.12
C GLU A 20 17.92 17.09 6.98
N TYR A 21 17.38 16.80 5.79
CA TYR A 21 18.14 16.22 4.68
C TYR A 21 19.32 17.09 4.24
N THR A 22 19.15 18.41 4.20
CA THR A 22 20.19 19.40 3.85
C THR A 22 21.49 19.21 4.64
N ASN A 23 21.39 18.75 5.89
CA ASN A 23 22.52 18.60 6.79
C ASN A 23 23.27 17.27 6.58
N VAL A 24 22.67 16.32 5.86
CA VAL A 24 23.23 14.99 5.55
C VAL A 24 23.34 14.70 4.06
N GLN A 25 22.93 15.62 3.18
CA GLN A 25 22.91 15.40 1.73
C GLN A 25 24.30 14.95 1.21
N LYS A 26 25.36 15.71 1.50
CA LYS A 26 26.75 15.37 1.15
C LYS A 26 27.31 14.10 1.83
N TYR A 27 26.52 13.44 2.69
CA TYR A 27 26.82 12.12 3.26
C TYR A 27 25.99 11.02 2.60
N VAL A 28 24.72 11.31 2.30
CA VAL A 28 23.76 10.36 1.71
C VAL A 28 24.02 10.14 0.22
N GLU A 29 24.44 11.18 -0.50
CA GLU A 29 24.69 11.17 -1.95
C GLU A 29 26.14 10.77 -2.31
N ASP A 30 26.92 10.22 -1.37
CA ASP A 30 28.35 9.90 -1.52
C ASP A 30 28.61 8.40 -1.34
N PRO A 31 28.87 7.64 -2.43
CA PRO A 31 29.09 6.20 -2.39
C PRO A 31 30.18 5.74 -1.40
N MET A 32 31.30 6.45 -1.31
CA MET A 32 32.44 6.09 -0.44
C MET A 32 32.08 6.18 1.05
N LYS A 33 31.13 7.06 1.41
CA LYS A 33 30.58 7.15 2.76
C LYS A 33 29.54 6.06 3.05
N ILE A 34 28.82 5.61 2.01
CA ILE A 34 27.78 4.57 2.12
C ILE A 34 28.39 3.17 2.21
N GLU A 35 29.43 2.87 1.44
CA GLU A 35 30.30 1.68 1.57
C GLU A 35 30.66 1.40 3.05
N LYS A 36 31.07 2.46 3.76
CA LYS A 36 31.54 2.42 5.15
C LYS A 36 30.41 2.67 6.17
N HIS A 37 29.17 2.84 5.72
CA HIS A 37 28.05 3.20 6.58
C HIS A 37 27.59 2.03 7.47
N ASN A 38 27.38 2.30 8.75
CA ASN A 38 26.87 1.35 9.72
C ASN A 38 25.40 1.63 9.99
N PHE A 39 24.53 0.91 9.27
CA PHE A 39 23.09 0.96 9.46
C PHE A 39 22.68 0.55 10.88
N TYR A 40 21.71 1.28 11.43
CA TYR A 40 21.07 0.97 12.70
C TYR A 40 20.05 -0.18 12.55
N PRO A 41 19.73 -0.89 13.65
CA PRO A 41 18.60 -1.80 13.67
C PRO A 41 17.29 -1.05 13.41
N LEU A 42 16.39 -1.67 12.68
CA LEU A 42 15.05 -1.17 12.44
C LEU A 42 14.21 -1.26 13.73
N LEU A 43 13.28 -0.33 13.93
CA LEU A 43 12.22 -0.48 14.93
C LEU A 43 11.04 -1.23 14.32
N LYS A 44 10.89 -2.50 14.70
CA LYS A 44 9.76 -3.35 14.34
C LYS A 44 8.62 -3.08 15.31
N TYR A 45 7.40 -2.92 14.79
CA TYR A 45 6.18 -2.93 15.60
C TYR A 45 5.07 -3.68 14.86
N THR A 46 4.17 -4.29 15.62
CA THR A 46 3.05 -5.04 15.03
C THR A 46 1.81 -4.16 14.94
N GLN A 47 1.39 -3.81 13.72
CA GLN A 47 0.09 -3.18 13.50
C GLN A 47 -1.00 -4.25 13.39
N SER A 48 -1.80 -4.42 14.44
CA SER A 48 -3.03 -5.21 14.38
C SER A 48 -4.17 -4.46 13.67
N THR A 49 -4.92 -5.18 12.85
CA THR A 49 -6.22 -4.70 12.33
C THR A 49 -7.29 -5.79 12.45
N ASP A 50 -8.31 -5.49 13.23
CA ASP A 50 -9.45 -6.36 13.44
C ASP A 50 -10.34 -6.41 12.18
N LYS A 51 -10.60 -7.62 11.69
CA LYS A 51 -11.62 -7.91 10.69
C LYS A 51 -12.76 -8.69 11.34
N PHE A 52 -13.99 -8.47 10.89
CA PHE A 52 -15.08 -9.42 11.12
C PHE A 52 -14.80 -10.71 10.33
N ASP A 53 -15.10 -11.87 10.91
CA ASP A 53 -14.84 -13.19 10.30
C ASP A 53 -16.13 -13.99 10.16
N ALA A 54 -16.78 -13.90 9.00
CA ALA A 54 -18.12 -14.45 8.78
C ALA A 54 -18.18 -15.99 8.82
N THR A 55 -17.04 -16.69 8.67
CA THR A 55 -17.00 -18.16 8.73
C THR A 55 -16.98 -18.71 10.16
N GLN A 56 -16.90 -17.84 11.18
CA GLN A 56 -16.97 -18.21 12.60
C GLN A 56 -18.31 -17.82 13.23
N ILE A 57 -19.37 -17.62 12.43
CA ILE A 57 -20.73 -17.43 12.94
C ILE A 57 -21.28 -18.81 13.36
N SER A 58 -20.89 -19.28 14.54
CA SER A 58 -21.65 -20.30 15.27
C SER A 58 -23.02 -19.69 15.63
N ILE A 59 -24.09 -20.48 15.51
CA ILE A 59 -25.48 -20.00 15.69
C ILE A 59 -25.81 -19.67 17.17
N ARG A 60 -24.83 -19.71 18.09
CA ARG A 60 -25.04 -19.63 19.55
C ARG A 60 -24.06 -18.76 20.35
N ASP A 61 -23.13 -18.03 19.72
CA ASP A 61 -22.22 -17.12 20.43
C ASP A 61 -22.58 -15.64 20.22
N ASP A 62 -22.90 -14.92 21.31
CA ASP A 62 -23.13 -13.46 21.33
C ASP A 62 -21.89 -12.60 20.95
N LYS A 63 -20.76 -13.26 20.65
CA LYS A 63 -19.50 -12.59 20.29
C LYS A 63 -19.37 -12.56 18.77
N LEU A 64 -19.54 -11.36 18.19
CA LEU A 64 -19.16 -11.07 16.81
C LEU A 64 -17.75 -11.63 16.53
N PRO A 65 -17.60 -12.62 15.63
CA PRO A 65 -16.30 -13.21 15.34
C PRO A 65 -15.33 -12.18 14.75
N ILE A 66 -14.18 -12.02 15.40
CA ILE A 66 -13.15 -11.03 15.04
C ILE A 66 -11.81 -11.73 14.83
N LYS A 67 -11.31 -11.67 13.60
CA LYS A 67 -9.96 -12.11 13.23
C LYS A 67 -9.02 -10.93 13.15
N THR A 68 -8.07 -10.88 14.08
CA THR A 68 -7.00 -9.89 14.08
C THR A 68 -5.97 -10.23 13.01
N LYS A 69 -5.80 -9.37 11.99
CA LYS A 69 -4.67 -9.49 11.04
C LYS A 69 -3.51 -8.62 11.53
N PRO A 70 -2.40 -9.21 12.05
CA PRO A 70 -1.17 -8.47 12.31
C PRO A 70 -0.47 -8.10 10.99
N ARG A 71 0.32 -7.03 11.04
CA ARG A 71 1.34 -6.69 10.05
C ARG A 71 2.58 -6.18 10.77
N ASN A 72 3.73 -6.79 10.50
CA ASN A 72 5.01 -6.29 10.98
C ASN A 72 5.40 -5.09 10.12
N ILE A 73 5.62 -3.93 10.74
CA ILE A 73 6.11 -2.75 10.04
C ILE A 73 7.40 -2.31 10.72
N MET A 74 8.41 -1.99 9.91
CA MET A 74 9.76 -1.70 10.35
C MET A 74 10.17 -0.31 9.86
N TYR A 75 10.61 0.53 10.80
CA TYR A 75 11.15 1.86 10.51
C TYR A 75 12.65 1.89 10.68
N ALA A 76 13.34 2.59 9.78
CA ALA A 76 14.77 2.85 9.88
C ALA A 76 15.05 4.12 10.73
N CYS A 77 16.30 4.28 11.16
CA CYS A 77 16.82 5.54 11.71
C CYS A 77 16.61 6.71 10.74
N HIS A 78 16.64 7.94 11.24
CA HIS A 78 16.37 9.14 10.43
C HIS A 78 17.37 9.29 9.27
N LYS A 79 18.67 9.12 9.54
CA LYS A 79 19.71 9.16 8.49
C LYS A 79 19.58 7.99 7.51
N ASP A 80 19.43 6.78 8.03
CA ASP A 80 19.29 5.54 7.26
C ASP A 80 18.05 5.59 6.33
N ASN A 81 16.94 6.17 6.78
CA ASN A 81 15.76 6.42 5.96
C ASN A 81 16.04 7.38 4.79
N PHE A 82 17.02 8.29 4.89
CA PHE A 82 17.43 9.12 3.76
C PHE A 82 18.31 8.34 2.78
N ILE A 83 19.22 7.49 3.27
CA ILE A 83 19.99 6.55 2.43
C ILE A 83 19.04 5.65 1.64
N TYR A 84 18.08 5.00 2.31
CA TYR A 84 17.05 4.19 1.66
C TYR A 84 16.18 5.00 0.68
N ARG A 85 15.99 6.31 0.88
CA ARG A 85 15.25 7.14 -0.08
C ARG A 85 16.09 7.47 -1.31
N TYR A 86 17.36 7.80 -1.13
CA TYR A 86 18.27 8.15 -2.20
C TYR A 86 18.52 6.97 -3.14
N TYR A 87 18.92 5.81 -2.60
CA TYR A 87 19.09 4.58 -3.38
C TYR A 87 17.75 4.04 -3.90
N GLY A 88 16.65 4.27 -3.18
CA GLY A 88 15.30 3.95 -3.65
C GLY A 88 14.87 4.77 -4.86
N GLU A 89 15.22 6.07 -4.91
CA GLU A 89 15.00 6.91 -6.09
C GLU A 89 15.87 6.46 -7.27
N LEU A 90 17.17 6.25 -7.07
CA LEU A 90 18.08 5.76 -8.12
C LEU A 90 17.62 4.42 -8.72
N LEU A 91 17.20 3.49 -7.85
CA LEU A 91 16.68 2.19 -8.30
C LEU A 91 15.34 2.31 -9.03
N ASN A 92 14.50 3.30 -8.70
CA ASN A 92 13.20 3.52 -9.36
C ASN A 92 13.37 4.19 -10.73
N GLU A 93 14.35 5.10 -10.86
CA GLU A 93 14.77 5.70 -12.14
C GLU A 93 15.32 4.60 -13.07
N ALA A 94 16.23 3.75 -12.57
CA ALA A 94 16.78 2.61 -13.32
C ALA A 94 15.69 1.57 -13.68
N TYR A 95 14.82 1.22 -12.73
CA TYR A 95 13.68 0.33 -12.96
C TYR A 95 12.75 0.87 -14.05
N SER A 96 12.43 2.17 -14.01
CA SER A 96 11.53 2.78 -14.97
C SER A 96 12.13 2.82 -16.38
N LYS A 97 13.45 3.03 -16.49
CA LYS A 97 14.19 2.90 -17.75
C LYS A 97 14.13 1.46 -18.28
N TRP A 98 14.55 0.48 -17.46
CA TRP A 98 14.55 -0.93 -17.83
C TRP A 98 13.17 -1.43 -18.25
N ALA A 99 12.13 -1.02 -17.52
CA ALA A 99 10.74 -1.36 -17.80
C ALA A 99 10.23 -0.75 -19.11
N LYS A 100 10.70 0.44 -19.50
CA LYS A 100 10.40 1.00 -20.83
C LYS A 100 11.11 0.23 -21.94
N GLU A 101 12.38 -0.12 -21.74
CA GLU A 101 13.21 -0.86 -22.71
C GLU A 101 12.75 -2.31 -22.92
N ASN A 102 12.09 -2.90 -21.91
CA ASN A 102 11.56 -4.27 -21.97
C ASN A 102 10.05 -4.35 -22.23
N ASP A 103 9.41 -3.23 -22.58
CA ASP A 103 7.96 -3.12 -22.79
C ASP A 103 7.14 -3.69 -21.60
N ILE A 104 7.48 -3.32 -20.36
CA ILE A 104 6.66 -3.59 -19.16
C ILE A 104 6.33 -2.31 -18.36
N ASN A 105 6.21 -1.18 -19.06
CA ASN A 105 6.05 0.12 -18.41
C ASN A 105 4.62 0.37 -17.86
N GLU A 106 3.60 -0.30 -18.39
CA GLU A 106 2.20 -0.09 -17.99
C GLU A 106 1.67 -1.15 -17.03
N GLU A 107 2.32 -2.30 -17.01
CA GLU A 107 1.89 -3.52 -16.36
C GLU A 107 2.05 -3.38 -14.85
N SER A 108 3.26 -3.05 -14.38
CA SER A 108 3.47 -2.68 -12.98
C SER A 108 3.05 -1.23 -12.76
N ILE A 109 2.08 -0.99 -11.86
CA ILE A 109 1.46 0.34 -11.65
C ILE A 109 1.66 0.93 -10.24
N ALA A 110 2.14 0.14 -9.28
CA ALA A 110 2.41 0.64 -7.92
C ALA A 110 3.83 1.20 -7.76
N TYR A 111 4.02 2.18 -6.87
CA TYR A 111 5.33 2.64 -6.38
C TYR A 111 6.33 3.18 -7.44
N ARG A 112 5.88 3.51 -8.65
CA ARG A 112 6.70 4.10 -9.72
C ARG A 112 6.89 5.60 -9.56
N GLU A 113 7.81 6.17 -10.33
CA GLU A 113 7.89 7.62 -10.46
C GLU A 113 6.55 8.21 -10.99
N PRO A 114 6.11 9.40 -10.55
CA PRO A 114 4.83 9.98 -10.96
C PRO A 114 4.64 10.14 -12.49
N LYS A 115 5.72 10.31 -13.26
CA LYS A 115 5.69 10.38 -14.73
C LYS A 115 5.39 9.03 -15.42
N TYR A 116 5.49 7.91 -14.69
CA TYR A 116 5.22 6.56 -15.18
C TYR A 116 4.19 5.82 -14.31
N SER A 117 3.52 6.53 -13.39
CA SER A 117 2.54 5.96 -12.46
C SER A 117 1.23 6.67 -12.65
N LYS A 118 0.25 5.98 -13.23
CA LYS A 118 -1.16 6.36 -13.09
C LYS A 118 -1.57 6.22 -11.63
N SER A 119 -2.64 6.89 -11.20
CA SER A 119 -3.15 6.70 -9.85
C SER A 119 -3.88 5.35 -9.73
N ASN A 120 -4.13 4.90 -8.50
CA ASN A 120 -4.92 3.70 -8.24
C ASN A 120 -6.39 3.85 -8.66
N ILE A 121 -6.84 5.08 -8.95
CA ILE A 121 -8.18 5.39 -9.45
C ILE A 121 -8.18 5.14 -10.96
N ASP A 122 -7.31 5.84 -11.69
CA ASP A 122 -7.22 5.77 -13.15
C ASP A 122 -6.94 4.32 -13.59
N SER A 123 -6.02 3.65 -12.90
CA SER A 123 -5.70 2.23 -13.16
C SER A 123 -6.89 1.28 -12.92
N ALA A 124 -7.82 1.63 -12.03
CA ALA A 124 -9.03 0.84 -11.81
C ALA A 124 -10.09 1.11 -12.87
N ALA A 125 -10.23 2.37 -13.29
CA ALA A 125 -11.12 2.78 -14.35
C ALA A 125 -10.71 2.17 -15.71
N GLU A 126 -9.41 2.15 -16.03
CA GLU A 126 -8.89 1.54 -17.26
C GLU A 126 -9.18 0.04 -17.34
N VAL A 127 -8.99 -0.70 -16.25
CA VAL A 127 -9.27 -2.15 -16.22
C VAL A 127 -10.77 -2.41 -16.35
N ILE A 128 -11.62 -1.62 -15.68
CA ILE A 128 -13.07 -1.77 -15.76
C ILE A 128 -13.59 -1.37 -17.15
N ASN A 129 -13.05 -0.31 -17.76
CA ASN A 129 -13.40 0.07 -19.13
C ASN A 129 -13.03 -1.03 -20.13
N ALA A 130 -11.82 -1.61 -20.03
CA ALA A 130 -11.41 -2.72 -20.89
C ALA A 130 -12.33 -3.94 -20.76
N ILE A 131 -12.77 -4.28 -19.53
CA ILE A 131 -13.75 -5.36 -19.31
C ILE A 131 -15.06 -5.09 -20.05
N VAL A 132 -15.58 -3.86 -19.99
CA VAL A 132 -16.80 -3.45 -20.70
C VAL A 132 -16.61 -3.45 -22.21
N GLU A 133 -15.47 -2.95 -22.71
CA GLU A 133 -15.12 -2.95 -24.14
C GLU A 133 -14.98 -4.35 -24.73
N TYR A 134 -14.47 -5.32 -23.96
CA TYR A 134 -14.40 -6.71 -24.41
C TYR A 134 -15.77 -7.40 -24.52
N GLN A 135 -16.81 -6.89 -23.84
CA GLN A 135 -18.20 -7.40 -23.76
C GLN A 135 -18.36 -8.82 -23.16
N TYR A 136 -17.48 -9.75 -23.50
CA TYR A 136 -17.35 -11.09 -22.93
C TYR A 136 -15.86 -11.35 -22.66
N CYS A 137 -15.49 -11.55 -21.39
CA CYS A 137 -14.10 -11.83 -21.00
C CYS A 137 -13.97 -12.69 -19.74
N TYR A 138 -12.81 -13.33 -19.61
CA TYR A 138 -12.40 -14.04 -18.41
C TYR A 138 -11.34 -13.23 -17.63
N ILE A 139 -11.45 -13.22 -16.30
CA ILE A 139 -10.67 -12.33 -15.42
C ILE A 139 -10.02 -13.17 -14.32
N ILE A 140 -8.72 -12.95 -14.09
CA ILE A 140 -7.99 -13.44 -12.90
C ILE A 140 -7.70 -12.23 -12.02
N VAL A 141 -8.20 -12.22 -10.78
CA VAL A 141 -7.78 -11.27 -9.74
C VAL A 141 -6.93 -12.03 -8.74
N GLY A 142 -5.65 -11.69 -8.58
CA GLY A 142 -4.70 -12.40 -7.73
C GLY A 142 -4.03 -11.51 -6.67
N ASP A 143 -3.48 -12.14 -5.65
CA ASP A 143 -2.73 -11.53 -4.53
C ASP A 143 -1.56 -12.47 -4.16
N PHE A 144 -0.37 -11.94 -3.87
CA PHE A 144 0.77 -12.73 -3.44
C PHE A 144 0.81 -12.94 -1.91
N GLU A 145 0.99 -14.19 -1.47
CA GLU A 145 1.13 -14.55 -0.07
C GLU A 145 2.37 -13.90 0.56
N SER A 146 2.12 -13.08 1.59
CA SER A 146 3.15 -12.47 2.43
C SER A 146 4.25 -11.79 1.62
N TYR A 147 3.89 -11.14 0.50
CA TYR A 147 4.78 -10.71 -0.58
C TYR A 147 6.15 -10.17 -0.14
N PHE A 148 6.17 -9.18 0.76
CA PHE A 148 7.43 -8.59 1.27
C PHE A 148 8.28 -9.57 2.09
N ASP A 149 7.66 -10.47 2.86
CA ASP A 149 8.33 -11.45 3.72
C ASP A 149 8.80 -12.71 2.95
N SER A 150 8.31 -12.94 1.73
CA SER A 150 8.61 -14.14 0.91
C SER A 150 9.67 -13.94 -0.17
N LEU A 151 10.06 -12.71 -0.52
CA LEU A 151 11.03 -12.44 -1.61
C LEU A 151 12.40 -13.10 -1.37
N ASP A 152 12.83 -13.97 -2.28
CA ASP A 152 14.13 -14.65 -2.24
C ASP A 152 15.30 -13.68 -2.43
N HIS A 153 16.28 -13.69 -1.53
CA HIS A 153 17.40 -12.74 -1.57
C HIS A 153 18.34 -12.96 -2.75
N GLN A 154 18.50 -14.19 -3.23
CA GLN A 154 19.36 -14.48 -4.38
C GLN A 154 18.72 -14.01 -5.68
N LEU A 155 17.43 -14.30 -5.88
CA LEU A 155 16.65 -13.79 -7.00
C LEU A 155 16.58 -12.26 -6.95
N LEU A 156 16.26 -11.66 -5.80
CA LEU A 156 16.23 -10.21 -5.65
C LEU A 156 17.58 -9.58 -6.03
N LYS A 157 18.72 -10.13 -5.58
CA LYS A 157 20.05 -9.63 -5.97
C LYS A 157 20.25 -9.72 -7.49
N LYS A 158 19.85 -10.83 -8.12
CA LYS A 158 19.91 -10.99 -9.59
C LYS A 158 19.06 -9.94 -10.31
N ARG A 159 17.81 -9.69 -9.86
CA ARG A 159 16.92 -8.69 -10.49
C ARG A 159 17.42 -7.25 -10.31
N VAL A 160 17.97 -6.90 -9.13
CA VAL A 160 18.59 -5.58 -8.90
C VAL A 160 19.78 -5.36 -9.84
N LYS A 161 20.64 -6.37 -10.02
CA LYS A 161 21.75 -6.31 -10.99
C LYS A 161 21.28 -6.10 -12.43
N ILE A 162 20.22 -6.80 -12.85
CA ILE A 162 19.60 -6.64 -14.18
C ILE A 162 19.11 -5.20 -14.38
N VAL A 163 18.35 -4.66 -13.42
CA VAL A 163 17.77 -3.31 -13.50
C VAL A 163 18.83 -2.20 -13.46
N LEU A 164 19.88 -2.35 -12.66
CA LEU A 164 21.00 -1.40 -12.62
C LEU A 164 21.99 -1.57 -13.78
N ASN A 165 21.80 -2.57 -14.65
CA ASN A 165 22.73 -2.98 -15.71
C ASN A 165 24.16 -3.24 -15.20
N MET A 166 24.28 -3.97 -14.09
CA MET A 166 25.53 -4.22 -13.36
C MET A 166 25.89 -5.71 -13.33
N VAL A 167 27.11 -6.07 -13.73
CA VAL A 167 27.63 -7.45 -13.61
C VAL A 167 27.71 -7.89 -12.14
N ASN A 168 28.17 -6.99 -11.27
CA ASN A 168 28.18 -7.11 -9.81
C ASN A 168 27.73 -5.79 -9.19
N LEU A 169 27.07 -5.84 -8.03
CA LEU A 169 26.74 -4.61 -7.30
C LEU A 169 28.02 -3.99 -6.77
N GLU A 170 28.16 -2.67 -6.97
CA GLU A 170 29.16 -1.85 -6.30
C GLU A 170 29.02 -1.93 -4.77
N GLU A 171 30.08 -1.65 -4.02
CA GLU A 171 30.13 -1.90 -2.57
C GLU A 171 29.09 -1.09 -1.78
N ASP A 172 28.77 0.11 -2.21
CA ASP A 172 27.73 0.96 -1.62
C ASP A 172 26.32 0.36 -1.86
N TRP A 173 26.02 -0.04 -3.09
CA TRP A 173 24.79 -0.75 -3.45
C TRP A 173 24.68 -2.09 -2.72
N TYR A 174 25.78 -2.84 -2.60
CA TYR A 174 25.81 -4.08 -1.83
C TYR A 174 25.59 -3.80 -0.34
N ARG A 175 26.13 -2.72 0.22
CA ARG A 175 25.88 -2.29 1.60
C ARG A 175 24.40 -2.03 1.87
N VAL A 176 23.74 -1.24 1.00
CA VAL A 176 22.31 -0.94 1.08
C VAL A 176 21.47 -2.21 0.88
N PHE A 177 21.80 -3.03 -0.11
CA PHE A 177 21.13 -4.31 -0.36
C PHE A 177 21.21 -5.24 0.85
N ARG A 178 22.40 -5.36 1.45
CA ARG A 178 22.65 -6.18 2.64
C ARG A 178 21.93 -5.65 3.88
N SER A 179 21.80 -4.33 4.05
CA SER A 179 21.09 -3.77 5.21
C SER A 179 19.56 -3.92 5.12
N VAL A 180 19.02 -4.17 3.92
CA VAL A 180 17.59 -4.47 3.68
C VAL A 180 17.31 -5.97 3.68
N THR A 181 18.25 -6.82 3.29
CA THR A 181 18.06 -8.30 3.27
C THR A 181 18.46 -8.94 4.60
N ARG A 182 19.66 -8.65 5.10
CA ARG A 182 20.20 -9.10 6.40
C ARG A 182 20.02 -8.01 7.47
N TYR A 183 18.84 -7.40 7.48
CA TYR A 183 18.50 -6.33 8.41
C TYR A 183 18.58 -6.80 9.87
N SER A 184 18.92 -5.88 10.76
CA SER A 184 18.77 -6.06 12.20
C SER A 184 17.56 -5.28 12.69
N TYR A 185 16.94 -5.69 13.79
CA TYR A 185 15.77 -5.02 14.34
C TYR A 185 15.65 -5.14 15.86
N CYS A 186 14.90 -4.21 16.45
CA CYS A 186 14.46 -4.23 17.84
C CYS A 186 12.93 -4.13 17.88
N GLU A 187 12.29 -4.91 18.75
CA GLU A 187 10.84 -4.82 18.98
C GLU A 187 10.51 -3.50 19.70
N LYS A 188 9.48 -2.80 19.23
CA LYS A 188 9.02 -1.52 19.77
C LYS A 188 8.45 -1.68 21.18
N GLU A 189 7.94 -2.85 21.51
CA GLU A 189 7.43 -3.26 22.80
C GLU A 189 8.53 -3.20 23.87
N LEU A 190 9.74 -3.67 23.56
CA LEU A 190 10.93 -3.56 24.43
C LEU A 190 11.35 -2.10 24.62
N ILE A 191 11.32 -1.29 23.56
CA ILE A 191 11.65 0.14 23.66
C ILE A 191 10.60 0.88 24.51
N ASN A 192 9.32 0.54 24.37
CA ASN A 192 8.25 1.12 25.16
C ASN A 192 8.32 0.72 26.65
N SER A 193 8.80 -0.48 27.00
CA SER A 193 8.95 -0.89 28.41
C SER A 193 10.12 -0.19 29.10
N LEU A 194 11.20 0.10 28.37
CA LEU A 194 12.40 0.76 28.91
C LEU A 194 12.26 2.29 29.00
N PHE A 195 11.70 2.94 27.98
CA PHE A 195 11.64 4.41 27.87
C PHE A 195 10.23 5.00 28.03
N GLY A 196 9.20 4.16 28.06
CA GLY A 196 7.81 4.57 27.96
C GLY A 196 7.39 4.90 26.52
N THR A 197 6.09 5.08 26.31
CA THR A 197 5.52 5.32 24.97
C THR A 197 6.02 6.61 24.31
N ASP A 198 6.07 6.64 22.96
CA ASP A 198 6.39 7.85 22.18
C ASP A 198 5.58 9.09 22.58
N LYS A 199 4.33 8.91 23.02
CA LYS A 199 3.45 9.98 23.49
C LYS A 199 3.91 10.57 24.82
N TYR A 200 4.45 9.74 25.71
CA TYR A 200 5.04 10.17 26.99
C TYR A 200 6.36 10.90 26.75
N LEU A 201 7.25 10.32 25.95
CA LEU A 201 8.55 10.91 25.62
C LEU A 201 8.43 12.29 24.94
N ARG A 202 7.49 12.46 24.00
CA ARG A 202 7.20 13.76 23.38
C ARG A 202 6.69 14.81 24.36
N LYS A 203 5.94 14.44 25.41
CA LYS A 203 5.55 15.39 26.47
C LYS A 203 6.78 15.87 27.25
N LYS A 204 7.76 15.00 27.47
CA LYS A 204 9.08 15.33 28.05
C LYS A 204 10.01 16.03 27.04
N ARG A 205 9.52 16.47 25.88
CA ARG A 205 10.31 17.10 24.80
C ARG A 205 11.49 16.25 24.28
N LYS A 206 11.46 14.93 24.44
CA LYS A 206 12.44 14.02 23.80
C LYS A 206 12.13 13.81 22.31
N PHE A 207 13.20 13.76 21.50
CA PHE A 207 13.14 13.59 20.04
C PHE A 207 13.85 12.32 19.52
N SER A 208 14.52 11.59 20.41
CA SER A 208 15.16 10.28 20.24
C SER A 208 14.91 9.42 21.49
N TYR A 209 15.30 8.15 21.48
CA TYR A 209 15.32 7.29 22.69
C TYR A 209 16.56 7.50 23.55
N PHE A 210 17.70 7.74 22.91
CA PHE A 210 19.00 7.96 23.52
C PHE A 210 19.40 9.42 23.33
N ASP A 211 20.01 10.02 24.34
CA ASP A 211 20.46 11.41 24.26
C ASP A 211 21.83 11.50 23.54
N ASN A 212 22.56 10.39 23.43
CA ASN A 212 23.83 10.28 22.72
C ASN A 212 24.14 8.84 22.24
N THR A 213 25.17 8.71 21.40
CA THR A 213 25.60 7.41 20.82
C THR A 213 26.20 6.45 21.86
N ARG A 214 26.69 6.93 23.02
CA ARG A 214 27.26 6.08 24.07
C ARG A 214 26.17 5.26 24.75
N GLU A 215 25.07 5.89 25.16
CA GLU A 215 23.90 5.21 25.71
C GLU A 215 23.35 4.13 24.77
N TYR A 216 23.28 4.43 23.46
CA TYR A 216 22.87 3.43 22.46
C TYR A 216 23.84 2.23 22.40
N ARG A 217 25.16 2.45 22.51
CA ARG A 217 26.16 1.36 22.57
C ARG A 217 26.01 0.53 23.83
N GLU A 218 25.73 1.16 24.98
CA GLU A 218 25.49 0.48 26.26
C GLU A 218 24.18 -0.34 26.21
N PHE A 219 23.11 0.21 25.64
CA PHE A 219 21.88 -0.52 25.32
C PHE A 219 22.15 -1.74 24.43
N LYS A 220 22.92 -1.57 23.34
CA LYS A 220 23.28 -2.67 22.42
C LYS A 220 24.13 -3.77 23.08
N LYS A 221 24.88 -3.46 24.14
CA LYS A 221 25.57 -4.47 24.96
C LYS A 221 24.62 -5.21 25.89
N LYS A 222 23.65 -4.51 26.48
CA LYS A 222 22.72 -5.05 27.49
C LYS A 222 21.52 -5.80 26.90
N TYR A 223 21.03 -5.40 25.73
CA TYR A 223 19.82 -5.95 25.12
C TYR A 223 20.09 -6.58 23.76
N LYS A 224 19.56 -7.79 23.56
CA LYS A 224 19.74 -8.57 22.33
C LYS A 224 19.01 -7.92 21.16
N ILE A 225 19.76 -7.51 20.14
CA ILE A 225 19.23 -7.12 18.83
C ILE A 225 18.93 -8.38 18.02
N SER A 226 17.80 -8.41 17.32
CA SER A 226 17.41 -9.49 16.42
C SER A 226 17.87 -9.23 14.99
N PHE A 227 17.97 -10.27 14.17
CA PHE A 227 18.46 -10.21 12.80
C PHE A 227 17.59 -11.07 11.89
N ASN A 228 17.41 -10.66 10.63
CA ASN A 228 16.90 -11.58 9.62
C ASN A 228 17.96 -12.63 9.30
N LYS A 229 17.74 -13.84 9.80
CA LYS A 229 18.58 -15.01 9.53
C LYS A 229 18.16 -15.76 8.26
N ASN A 230 16.98 -15.47 7.72
CA ASN A 230 16.43 -16.16 6.58
C ASN A 230 17.01 -15.59 5.28
N ASP A 231 17.02 -16.41 4.24
CA ASP A 231 17.43 -16.02 2.87
C ASP A 231 16.24 -15.46 2.05
N ILE A 232 15.15 -15.12 2.75
CA ILE A 232 13.93 -14.54 2.22
C ILE A 232 13.52 -13.30 3.02
N GLY A 233 12.73 -12.45 2.38
CA GLY A 233 11.99 -11.35 3.00
C GLY A 233 12.77 -10.04 3.15
N ILE A 234 12.06 -8.93 2.94
CA ILE A 234 12.54 -7.56 3.08
C ILE A 234 11.60 -6.75 4.01
N PRO A 235 12.12 -5.81 4.81
CA PRO A 235 11.37 -5.09 5.83
C PRO A 235 10.30 -4.17 5.23
N GLN A 236 9.02 -4.44 5.51
CA GLN A 236 7.92 -3.54 5.12
C GLN A 236 8.00 -2.23 5.93
N GLY A 237 8.27 -1.10 5.26
CA GLY A 237 8.29 0.24 5.87
C GLY A 237 9.55 1.07 5.64
N THR A 238 10.62 0.50 5.07
CA THR A 238 11.75 1.30 4.58
C THR A 238 11.39 2.05 3.29
N ALA A 239 12.17 3.07 2.94
CA ALA A 239 11.94 3.85 1.72
C ALA A 239 12.32 3.13 0.41
N ILE A 240 13.09 2.03 0.49
CA ILE A 240 13.56 1.27 -0.69
C ILE A 240 12.80 -0.05 -0.91
N SER A 241 12.20 -0.65 0.13
CA SER A 241 11.55 -1.97 0.03
C SER A 241 10.45 -2.03 -1.04
N ALA A 242 9.74 -0.93 -1.27
CA ALA A 242 8.64 -0.86 -2.24
C ALA A 242 9.13 -0.99 -3.69
N VAL A 243 10.24 -0.31 -4.06
CA VAL A 243 10.83 -0.45 -5.40
C VAL A 243 11.55 -1.78 -5.55
N LEU A 244 12.21 -2.30 -4.51
CA LEU A 244 12.79 -3.65 -4.51
C LEU A 244 11.73 -4.73 -4.80
N ALA A 245 10.53 -4.59 -4.24
CA ALA A 245 9.43 -5.50 -4.49
C ALA A 245 8.90 -5.42 -5.93
N ASN A 246 8.99 -4.28 -6.62
CA ASN A 246 8.73 -4.22 -8.06
C ASN A 246 9.86 -4.83 -8.89
N VAL A 247 11.11 -4.50 -8.55
CA VAL A 247 12.31 -5.04 -9.21
C VAL A 247 12.34 -6.57 -9.14
N TYR A 248 11.89 -7.18 -8.04
CA TYR A 248 11.78 -8.63 -7.92
C TYR A 248 10.92 -9.27 -9.03
N ALA A 249 9.78 -8.66 -9.34
CA ALA A 249 8.79 -9.22 -10.25
C ALA A 249 9.07 -8.96 -11.75
N ILE A 250 10.17 -8.29 -12.12
CA ILE A 250 10.42 -7.83 -13.51
C ILE A 250 10.32 -8.92 -14.59
N LEU A 251 10.73 -10.16 -14.29
CA LEU A 251 10.63 -11.26 -15.27
C LEU A 251 9.27 -11.95 -15.24
N PHE A 252 8.64 -12.04 -14.05
CA PHE A 252 7.25 -12.45 -13.94
C PHE A 252 6.35 -11.51 -14.78
N ASP A 253 6.48 -10.20 -14.58
CA ASP A 253 5.70 -9.19 -15.31
C ASP A 253 5.91 -9.30 -16.83
N LYS A 254 7.15 -9.53 -17.29
CA LYS A 254 7.51 -9.67 -18.70
C LYS A 254 6.92 -10.92 -19.35
N GLU A 255 6.98 -12.06 -18.67
CA GLU A 255 6.44 -13.33 -19.19
C GLU A 255 4.91 -13.38 -19.12
N ILE A 256 4.29 -12.83 -18.07
CA ILE A 256 2.84 -12.64 -18.02
C ILE A 256 2.37 -11.75 -19.17
N LYS A 257 3.04 -10.61 -19.43
CA LYS A 257 2.69 -9.76 -20.57
C LYS A 257 2.73 -10.53 -21.89
N SER A 258 3.77 -11.35 -22.12
CA SER A 258 3.87 -12.16 -23.33
C SER A 258 2.67 -13.10 -23.46
N LEU A 259 2.39 -13.90 -22.42
CA LEU A 259 1.26 -14.84 -22.40
C LEU A 259 -0.11 -14.17 -22.60
N VAL A 260 -0.29 -12.96 -22.08
CA VAL A 260 -1.55 -12.21 -22.14
C VAL A 260 -1.73 -11.50 -23.49
N LYS A 261 -0.63 -11.06 -24.10
CA LYS A 261 -0.62 -10.37 -25.41
C LYS A 261 -1.10 -11.28 -26.54
N ASP A 262 -0.77 -12.57 -26.50
CA ASP A 262 -1.17 -13.56 -27.51
C ASP A 262 -2.70 -13.72 -27.61
N TYR A 263 -3.45 -13.30 -26.59
CA TYR A 263 -4.92 -13.30 -26.54
C TYR A 263 -5.54 -11.90 -26.52
N ASN A 264 -4.82 -10.85 -26.95
CA ASN A 264 -5.25 -9.45 -26.90
C ASN A 264 -5.71 -8.96 -25.51
N GLY A 265 -5.23 -9.62 -24.45
CA GLY A 265 -5.64 -9.36 -23.09
C GLY A 265 -4.91 -8.19 -22.43
N LEU A 266 -5.34 -7.86 -21.22
CA LEU A 266 -4.79 -6.79 -20.39
C LEU A 266 -4.22 -7.37 -19.08
N TYR A 267 -3.02 -6.92 -18.71
CA TYR A 267 -2.37 -7.27 -17.44
C TYR A 267 -1.95 -6.02 -16.66
N ARG A 268 -2.25 -5.99 -15.35
CA ARG A 268 -1.78 -4.96 -14.40
C ARG A 268 -1.42 -5.57 -13.04
N ARG A 269 -0.30 -5.13 -12.43
CA ARG A 269 0.16 -5.49 -11.08
C ARG A 269 0.34 -4.25 -10.21
N TYR A 270 -0.37 -4.23 -9.09
CA TYR A 270 -0.27 -3.22 -8.05
C TYR A 270 0.42 -3.83 -6.81
N SER A 271 1.76 -3.79 -6.78
CA SER A 271 2.57 -4.37 -5.70
C SER A 271 2.35 -5.88 -5.57
N ASP A 272 1.53 -6.28 -4.60
CA ASP A 272 1.15 -7.65 -4.23
C ASP A 272 -0.17 -8.10 -4.88
N ASP A 273 -1.03 -7.17 -5.28
CA ASP A 273 -2.26 -7.44 -6.05
C ASP A 273 -1.93 -7.49 -7.57
N PHE A 274 -2.58 -8.37 -8.33
CA PHE A 274 -2.54 -8.34 -9.81
C PHE A 274 -3.90 -8.67 -10.43
N ILE A 275 -4.09 -8.24 -11.68
CA ILE A 275 -5.28 -8.55 -12.48
C ILE A 275 -4.89 -8.85 -13.93
N ILE A 276 -5.53 -9.87 -14.50
CA ILE A 276 -5.44 -10.27 -15.90
C ILE A 276 -6.87 -10.32 -16.43
N VAL A 277 -7.10 -9.77 -17.62
CA VAL A 277 -8.39 -9.78 -18.33
C VAL A 277 -8.14 -10.28 -19.74
N ILE A 278 -8.80 -11.36 -20.17
CA ILE A 278 -8.67 -11.93 -21.50
C ILE A 278 -10.04 -11.91 -22.20
N PRO A 279 -10.20 -11.26 -23.37
CA PRO A 279 -11.44 -11.34 -24.14
C PRO A 279 -11.72 -12.78 -24.58
N ALA A 280 -12.97 -13.20 -24.50
CA ALA A 280 -13.42 -14.50 -25.01
C ALA A 280 -13.73 -14.37 -26.51
N GLN A 281 -12.66 -14.38 -27.33
CA GLN A 281 -12.71 -14.20 -28.79
C GLN A 281 -12.15 -15.44 -29.51
N GLY A 282 -12.77 -15.79 -30.64
CA GLY A 282 -12.42 -16.99 -31.41
C GLY A 282 -12.61 -18.25 -30.57
N ASP A 283 -11.63 -19.15 -30.61
CA ASP A 283 -11.66 -20.42 -29.88
C ASP A 283 -11.24 -20.28 -28.39
N PHE A 284 -11.00 -19.07 -27.87
CA PHE A 284 -10.58 -18.88 -26.48
C PHE A 284 -11.76 -18.99 -25.50
N GLY A 285 -11.94 -20.18 -24.93
CA GLY A 285 -12.96 -20.49 -23.93
C GLY A 285 -12.42 -20.76 -22.53
N LYS A 286 -13.27 -21.37 -21.70
CA LYS A 286 -12.95 -21.73 -20.31
C LYS A 286 -11.78 -22.72 -20.19
N SER A 287 -11.57 -23.59 -21.19
CA SER A 287 -10.49 -24.59 -21.19
C SER A 287 -9.12 -23.91 -21.33
N GLU A 288 -9.01 -23.03 -22.31
CA GLU A 288 -7.82 -22.27 -22.68
C GLU A 288 -7.46 -21.27 -21.56
N PHE A 289 -8.48 -20.65 -20.95
CA PHE A 289 -8.31 -19.83 -19.77
C PHE A 289 -7.81 -20.61 -18.54
N ASN A 290 -8.29 -21.82 -18.31
CA ASN A 290 -7.79 -22.69 -17.23
C ASN A 290 -6.34 -23.13 -17.48
N GLU A 291 -5.97 -23.41 -18.74
CA GLU A 291 -4.58 -23.71 -19.12
C GLU A 291 -3.67 -22.49 -18.89
N LEU A 292 -4.11 -21.29 -19.30
CA LEU A 292 -3.42 -20.03 -19.03
C LEU A 292 -3.25 -19.78 -17.53
N ALA A 293 -4.28 -20.00 -16.73
CA ALA A 293 -4.21 -19.92 -15.26
C ALA A 293 -3.18 -20.92 -14.69
N SER A 294 -3.11 -22.14 -15.24
CA SER A 294 -2.09 -23.12 -14.86
C SER A 294 -0.67 -22.64 -15.19
N LYS A 295 -0.45 -22.15 -16.41
CA LYS A 295 0.83 -21.54 -16.86
C LYS A 295 1.26 -20.38 -15.94
N ILE A 296 0.33 -19.51 -15.54
CA ILE A 296 0.57 -18.39 -14.62
C ILE A 296 1.01 -18.89 -13.23
N ASN A 297 0.34 -19.93 -12.69
CA ASN A 297 0.71 -20.52 -11.40
C ASN A 297 2.09 -21.18 -11.44
N THR A 298 2.43 -21.89 -12.53
CA THR A 298 3.75 -22.49 -12.75
C THR A 298 4.84 -21.41 -12.86
N LEU A 299 4.59 -20.34 -13.60
CA LEU A 299 5.48 -19.19 -13.73
C LEU A 299 5.72 -18.52 -12.36
N ALA A 300 4.67 -18.27 -11.59
CA ALA A 300 4.78 -17.69 -10.24
C ALA A 300 5.65 -18.59 -9.33
N ALA A 301 5.40 -19.90 -9.31
CA ALA A 301 6.20 -20.85 -8.54
C ALA A 301 7.69 -20.85 -8.95
N ARG A 302 7.98 -20.81 -10.25
CA ARG A 302 9.34 -20.73 -10.80
C ARG A 302 10.09 -19.46 -10.37
N GLU A 303 9.38 -18.33 -10.29
CA GLU A 303 9.89 -17.04 -9.80
C GLU A 303 9.89 -16.93 -8.26
N LYS A 304 9.54 -18.01 -7.54
CA LYS A 304 9.36 -18.09 -6.08
C LYS A 304 8.33 -17.07 -5.55
N LEU A 305 7.33 -16.74 -6.37
CA LEU A 305 6.15 -15.95 -6.01
C LEU A 305 5.00 -16.89 -5.65
N LYS A 306 4.53 -16.85 -4.41
CA LYS A 306 3.41 -17.69 -3.97
C LYS A 306 2.09 -16.96 -4.16
N ILE A 307 1.25 -17.42 -5.08
CA ILE A 307 -0.11 -16.89 -5.28
C ILE A 307 -1.03 -17.34 -4.14
N HIS A 308 -1.82 -16.41 -3.60
CA HIS A 308 -2.73 -16.63 -2.49
C HIS A 308 -4.06 -17.20 -3.00
N LEU A 309 -4.13 -18.53 -3.12
CA LEU A 309 -5.28 -19.26 -3.68
C LEU A 309 -6.63 -18.77 -3.12
N SER A 310 -6.78 -18.65 -1.79
CA SER A 310 -8.06 -18.23 -1.17
C SER A 310 -8.44 -16.75 -1.34
N LYS A 311 -7.63 -15.95 -2.05
CA LYS A 311 -7.96 -14.58 -2.49
C LYS A 311 -7.92 -14.44 -4.01
N THR A 312 -7.50 -15.49 -4.70
CA THR A 312 -7.45 -15.50 -6.15
C THR A 312 -8.85 -15.80 -6.65
N HIS A 313 -9.37 -14.95 -7.51
CA HIS A 313 -10.72 -15.05 -8.04
C HIS A 313 -10.66 -15.19 -9.55
N TYR A 314 -11.17 -16.31 -10.04
CA TYR A 314 -11.45 -16.55 -11.46
C TYR A 314 -12.89 -16.13 -11.73
N LEU A 315 -13.06 -15.15 -12.61
CA LEU A 315 -14.34 -14.52 -12.91
C LEU A 315 -14.61 -14.54 -14.42
N GLN A 316 -15.88 -14.43 -14.77
CA GLN A 316 -16.39 -14.21 -16.11
C GLN A 316 -17.20 -12.92 -16.10
N TYR A 317 -17.02 -12.08 -17.12
CA TYR A 317 -17.88 -10.95 -17.43
C TYR A 317 -18.63 -11.24 -18.71
N GLU A 318 -19.96 -11.15 -18.67
CA GLU A 318 -20.84 -11.36 -19.83
C GLU A 318 -22.18 -10.68 -19.56
N GLN A 319 -22.80 -10.07 -20.58
CA GLN A 319 -24.15 -9.47 -20.49
C GLN A 319 -24.34 -8.48 -19.32
N ASN A 320 -23.32 -7.67 -19.02
CA ASN A 320 -23.28 -6.72 -17.89
C ASN A 320 -23.36 -7.37 -16.50
N GLU A 321 -22.99 -8.66 -16.35
CA GLU A 321 -22.88 -9.36 -15.07
C GLU A 321 -21.46 -9.89 -14.84
N ILE A 322 -20.99 -9.84 -13.58
CA ILE A 322 -19.74 -10.49 -13.15
C ILE A 322 -20.08 -11.77 -12.37
N LYS A 323 -19.56 -12.92 -12.79
CA LYS A 323 -19.81 -14.24 -12.18
C LYS A 323 -18.52 -14.94 -11.80
N HIS A 324 -18.54 -15.76 -10.75
CA HIS A 324 -17.46 -16.70 -10.47
C HIS A 324 -17.42 -17.81 -11.52
N LEU A 325 -16.25 -18.04 -12.13
CA LEU A 325 -16.11 -18.94 -13.29
C LEU A 325 -16.53 -20.40 -13.01
N ASP A 326 -16.36 -20.88 -11.78
CA ASP A 326 -16.63 -22.27 -11.42
C ASP A 326 -18.01 -22.52 -10.80
N SER A 327 -18.51 -21.57 -10.00
CA SER A 327 -19.81 -21.71 -9.35
C SER A 327 -20.96 -21.02 -10.09
N ASN A 328 -20.65 -20.21 -11.11
CA ASN A 328 -21.58 -19.35 -11.85
C ASN A 328 -22.38 -18.36 -10.97
N ILE A 329 -21.90 -18.10 -9.74
CA ILE A 329 -22.55 -17.19 -8.79
C ILE A 329 -22.18 -15.74 -9.14
N THR A 330 -23.19 -14.90 -9.34
CA THR A 330 -23.04 -13.44 -9.53
C THR A 330 -22.35 -12.80 -8.33
N CYS A 331 -21.36 -11.96 -8.59
CA CYS A 331 -20.50 -11.33 -7.59
C CYS A 331 -19.99 -9.96 -8.08
N ASN A 332 -19.08 -9.34 -7.33
CA ASN A 332 -18.50 -8.05 -7.70
C ASN A 332 -16.98 -8.19 -7.90
N LEU A 333 -16.45 -7.57 -8.95
CA LEU A 333 -15.03 -7.35 -9.13
C LEU A 333 -14.52 -6.28 -8.14
N ASP A 334 -13.83 -6.71 -7.09
CA ASP A 334 -13.23 -5.87 -6.05
C ASP A 334 -11.76 -5.51 -6.41
N TYR A 335 -11.51 -4.40 -7.12
CA TYR A 335 -10.15 -4.00 -7.58
C TYR A 335 -9.75 -2.59 -7.11
N LEU A 336 -8.50 -2.42 -6.63
CA LEU A 336 -7.87 -1.16 -6.16
C LEU A 336 -8.68 -0.23 -5.22
N GLY A 337 -9.72 -0.75 -4.56
CA GLY A 337 -10.60 -0.01 -3.66
C GLY A 337 -11.98 0.33 -4.24
N PHE A 338 -12.24 -0.08 -5.47
CA PHE A 338 -13.52 -0.03 -6.17
C PHE A 338 -14.16 -1.43 -6.20
N ALA A 339 -15.46 -1.45 -6.48
CA ALA A 339 -16.26 -2.63 -6.70
C ALA A 339 -17.11 -2.39 -7.95
N PHE A 340 -17.06 -3.31 -8.90
CA PHE A 340 -17.85 -3.31 -10.13
C PHE A 340 -18.75 -4.55 -10.15
N ASP A 341 -20.06 -4.37 -10.35
CA ASP A 341 -21.05 -5.47 -10.38
C ASP A 341 -21.38 -5.97 -11.79
N GLY A 342 -20.76 -5.40 -12.82
CA GLY A 342 -21.00 -5.68 -14.24
C GLY A 342 -21.65 -4.51 -14.98
N GLU A 343 -22.30 -3.59 -14.25
CA GLU A 343 -22.84 -2.33 -14.79
C GLU A 343 -22.39 -1.13 -13.95
N ASN A 344 -22.43 -1.26 -12.62
CA ASN A 344 -22.26 -0.15 -11.69
C ASN A 344 -20.88 -0.16 -11.02
N VAL A 345 -20.22 1.00 -11.01
CA VAL A 345 -18.97 1.21 -10.26
C VAL A 345 -19.26 1.90 -8.94
N ARG A 346 -18.70 1.37 -7.84
CA ARG A 346 -18.85 1.91 -6.48
C ARG A 346 -17.49 1.90 -5.77
N MET A 347 -17.30 2.73 -4.74
CA MET A 347 -16.21 2.48 -3.79
C MET A 347 -16.53 1.21 -2.99
N ARG A 348 -15.55 0.33 -2.83
CA ARG A 348 -15.65 -0.89 -2.02
C ARG A 348 -16.21 -0.56 -0.63
N SER A 349 -17.30 -1.21 -0.22
CA SER A 349 -18.16 -0.85 0.93
C SER A 349 -17.42 -0.57 2.25
N LYS A 350 -16.26 -1.20 2.44
CA LYS A 350 -15.33 -0.98 3.56
C LYS A 350 -14.83 0.47 3.69
N SER A 351 -14.71 1.20 2.58
CA SER A 351 -14.24 2.59 2.52
C SER A 351 -15.25 3.58 3.11
N PRO A 352 -16.49 3.70 2.60
CA PRO A 352 -17.51 4.55 3.24
C PRO A 352 -17.85 4.09 4.66
N TYR A 353 -17.86 2.78 4.95
CA TYR A 353 -18.02 2.28 6.32
C TYR A 353 -16.94 2.83 7.27
N LYS A 354 -15.66 2.76 6.90
CA LYS A 354 -14.55 3.32 7.69
C LYS A 354 -14.68 4.83 7.87
N PHE A 355 -15.13 5.56 6.85
CA PHE A 355 -15.38 7.00 6.92
C PHE A 355 -16.41 7.34 8.00
N TYR A 356 -17.63 6.78 7.93
CA TYR A 356 -18.68 7.01 8.93
C TYR A 356 -18.30 6.49 10.32
N ARG A 357 -17.63 5.33 10.44
CA ARG A 357 -17.15 4.80 11.73
C ARG A 357 -16.13 5.73 12.40
N LYS A 358 -15.22 6.35 11.63
CA LYS A 358 -14.27 7.35 12.15
C LYS A 358 -14.96 8.67 12.51
N ALA A 359 -15.95 9.10 11.73
CA ALA A 359 -16.75 10.29 12.02
C ALA A 359 -17.49 10.15 13.36
N ASN A 360 -18.26 9.07 13.52
CA ASN A 360 -19.01 8.77 14.74
C ASN A 360 -18.08 8.71 15.96
N ARG A 361 -16.95 8.00 15.88
CA ARG A 361 -15.95 7.95 16.96
C ARG A 361 -15.39 9.32 17.34
N LEU A 362 -15.20 10.24 16.39
CA LEU A 362 -14.74 11.59 16.68
C LEU A 362 -15.85 12.45 17.32
N ILE A 363 -17.08 12.33 16.84
CA ILE A 363 -18.26 13.03 17.39
C ILE A 363 -18.53 12.60 18.83
N GLU A 364 -18.55 11.29 19.11
CA GLU A 364 -18.78 10.78 20.48
C GLU A 364 -17.64 11.15 21.43
N LYS A 365 -16.38 11.12 20.95
CA LYS A 365 -15.24 11.66 21.71
C LYS A 365 -15.41 13.17 21.97
N ALA A 366 -15.98 13.92 21.04
CA ALA A 366 -16.22 15.34 21.21
C ALA A 366 -17.32 15.63 22.23
N LYS A 367 -18.42 14.87 22.23
CA LYS A 367 -19.50 14.96 23.24
C LYS A 367 -18.99 14.67 24.64
N LYS A 368 -18.35 13.51 24.85
CA LYS A 368 -17.73 13.15 26.15
C LYS A 368 -16.70 14.17 26.63
N ALA A 369 -15.95 14.79 25.72
CA ALA A 369 -15.01 15.86 26.06
C ALA A 369 -15.68 17.22 26.33
N LYS A 370 -16.86 17.48 25.77
CA LYS A 370 -17.70 18.65 26.06
C LYS A 370 -18.27 18.53 27.48
N GLU A 371 -18.90 17.39 27.78
CA GLU A 371 -19.48 17.05 29.08
C GLU A 371 -18.43 17.11 30.19
N LYS A 372 -17.34 16.31 30.09
CA LYS A 372 -16.29 16.24 31.12
C LYS A 372 -15.58 17.58 31.41
N LYS A 373 -15.67 18.56 30.52
CA LYS A 373 -15.05 19.89 30.67
C LYS A 373 -16.05 21.05 30.73
N ASN A 374 -17.35 20.74 30.85
CA ASN A 374 -18.46 21.71 30.83
C ASN A 374 -18.33 22.79 29.72
N LEU A 375 -17.97 22.40 28.50
CA LEU A 375 -17.69 23.34 27.41
C LEU A 375 -18.97 23.81 26.73
N LYS A 376 -19.18 25.13 26.60
CA LYS A 376 -20.30 25.70 25.83
C LYS A 376 -20.34 25.20 24.38
N LYS A 377 -19.19 25.17 23.70
CA LYS A 377 -19.04 24.74 22.29
C LYS A 377 -18.46 23.31 22.22
N LEU A 378 -18.95 22.50 21.27
CA LEU A 378 -18.41 21.17 21.01
C LEU A 378 -16.92 21.27 20.62
N PRO A 379 -15.99 20.53 21.26
CA PRO A 379 -14.59 20.49 20.86
C PRO A 379 -14.41 19.77 19.51
N TYR A 380 -13.25 19.93 18.88
CA TYR A 380 -12.90 19.31 17.59
C TYR A 380 -13.79 19.68 16.38
N ARG A 381 -14.74 20.64 16.48
CA ARG A 381 -15.62 21.08 15.37
C ARG A 381 -14.90 21.29 14.05
N LYS A 382 -13.81 22.09 14.03
CA LYS A 382 -12.98 22.31 12.83
C LYS A 382 -12.57 20.97 12.20
N LYS A 383 -12.01 20.04 12.98
CA LYS A 383 -11.61 18.71 12.50
C LYS A 383 -12.79 17.85 12.02
N ILE A 384 -13.97 17.96 12.64
CA ILE A 384 -15.17 17.24 12.17
C ILE A 384 -15.60 17.77 10.80
N TYR A 385 -15.74 19.10 10.67
CA TYR A 385 -16.20 19.72 9.43
C TYR A 385 -15.19 19.53 8.28
N THR A 386 -13.91 19.77 8.55
CA THR A 386 -12.81 19.62 7.58
C THR A 386 -12.61 18.16 7.09
N LEU A 387 -13.04 17.14 7.83
CA LEU A 387 -12.86 15.73 7.42
C LEU A 387 -14.11 15.04 6.90
N TYR A 388 -15.30 15.47 7.30
CA TYR A 388 -16.56 14.74 7.06
C TYR A 388 -17.65 15.58 6.39
N THR A 389 -17.35 16.84 6.02
CA THR A 389 -18.28 17.74 5.33
C THR A 389 -17.55 18.60 4.29
N ASP A 390 -18.31 19.36 3.53
CA ASP A 390 -17.83 20.03 2.31
C ASP A 390 -16.92 21.24 2.59
N ALA A 391 -16.99 21.83 3.79
CA ALA A 391 -15.98 22.78 4.30
C ALA A 391 -14.56 22.18 4.47
N GLY A 392 -14.38 20.90 4.18
CA GLY A 392 -13.09 20.23 4.06
C GLY A 392 -12.53 20.12 2.64
N ILE A 393 -13.33 20.42 1.62
CA ILE A 393 -12.86 20.41 0.23
C ILE A 393 -11.78 21.50 0.09
N ASN A 394 -10.67 21.17 -0.58
CA ASN A 394 -9.47 22.02 -0.74
C ASN A 394 -8.72 22.44 0.54
N SER A 395 -9.14 21.97 1.72
CA SER A 395 -8.55 22.37 3.02
C SER A 395 -7.15 21.83 3.33
N THR A 396 -6.63 20.89 2.54
CA THR A 396 -5.28 20.32 2.72
C THR A 396 -4.65 19.94 1.37
N PRO A 397 -3.31 19.93 1.23
CA PRO A 397 -2.63 19.61 -0.04
C PRO A 397 -2.94 18.22 -0.60
N TYR A 398 -3.37 17.28 0.25
CA TYR A 398 -3.66 15.89 -0.13
C TYR A 398 -5.17 15.59 -0.20
N GLY A 399 -6.03 16.58 0.06
CA GLY A 399 -7.48 16.41 0.14
C GLY A 399 -7.97 15.57 1.34
N ASN A 400 -9.28 15.34 1.38
CA ASN A 400 -9.92 14.44 2.34
C ASN A 400 -10.65 13.29 1.61
N PHE A 401 -11.40 12.45 2.33
CA PHE A 401 -12.14 11.33 1.71
C PHE A 401 -13.21 11.78 0.71
N ILE A 402 -13.80 12.97 0.90
CA ILE A 402 -14.76 13.55 -0.06
C ILE A 402 -14.00 13.99 -1.31
N THR A 403 -12.84 14.64 -1.16
CA THR A 403 -11.98 15.01 -2.30
C THR A 403 -11.50 13.78 -3.09
N TYR A 404 -11.18 12.67 -2.41
CA TYR A 404 -10.88 11.39 -3.04
C TYR A 404 -12.10 10.87 -3.84
N ALA A 405 -13.29 10.86 -3.25
CA ALA A 405 -14.50 10.40 -3.93
C ALA A 405 -14.89 11.28 -5.14
N ILE A 406 -14.68 12.60 -5.06
CA ILE A 406 -14.89 13.53 -6.20
C ILE A 406 -13.91 13.21 -7.33
N LYS A 407 -12.61 13.08 -7.02
CA LYS A 407 -11.59 12.69 -8.01
C LYS A 407 -11.89 11.32 -8.62
N ALA A 408 -12.33 10.38 -7.81
CA ALA A 408 -12.65 9.03 -8.24
C ALA A 408 -13.85 8.99 -9.18
N GLN A 409 -14.95 9.66 -8.81
CA GLN A 409 -16.11 9.83 -9.70
C GLN A 409 -15.68 10.44 -11.04
N LYS A 410 -14.99 11.59 -11.00
CA LYS A 410 -14.56 12.29 -12.22
C LYS A 410 -13.69 11.40 -13.13
N ALA A 411 -12.68 10.72 -12.59
CA ALA A 411 -11.80 9.87 -13.38
C ALA A 411 -12.54 8.68 -13.99
N PHE A 412 -13.50 8.08 -13.27
CA PHE A 412 -14.34 7.02 -13.83
C PHE A 412 -15.30 7.54 -14.91
N ASP A 413 -15.87 8.73 -14.74
CA ASP A 413 -16.73 9.37 -15.75
C ASP A 413 -15.96 9.74 -17.03
N GLU A 414 -14.65 10.02 -16.93
CA GLU A 414 -13.77 10.33 -18.06
C GLU A 414 -13.16 9.08 -18.73
N ILE A 415 -12.80 8.05 -17.96
CA ILE A 415 -12.03 6.87 -18.45
C ILE A 415 -12.94 5.65 -18.71
N SER A 416 -14.05 5.53 -17.98
CA SER A 416 -15.01 4.42 -18.05
C SER A 416 -16.43 4.97 -18.23
N PRO A 417 -16.70 5.71 -19.32
CA PRO A 417 -17.98 6.42 -19.51
C PRO A 417 -19.16 5.47 -19.71
N ASN A 418 -18.91 4.22 -20.14
CA ASN A 418 -19.92 3.20 -20.38
C ASN A 418 -20.38 2.46 -19.11
N THR A 419 -19.90 2.86 -17.91
CA THR A 419 -20.33 2.27 -16.63
C THR A 419 -21.15 3.24 -15.78
N ASN A 420 -22.09 2.72 -14.99
CA ASN A 420 -22.88 3.52 -14.06
C ASN A 420 -22.06 3.87 -12.81
N ASN A 421 -21.37 5.02 -12.86
CA ASN A 421 -20.45 5.46 -11.82
C ASN A 421 -21.19 6.06 -10.62
N LEU A 422 -21.36 5.27 -9.55
CA LEU A 422 -22.16 5.62 -8.36
C LEU A 422 -21.31 5.96 -7.12
N ILE A 423 -20.07 6.43 -7.34
CA ILE A 423 -19.07 6.73 -6.30
C ILE A 423 -19.54 7.87 -5.37
N LEU A 424 -19.94 9.02 -5.92
CA LEU A 424 -20.47 10.13 -5.11
C LEU A 424 -21.85 9.82 -4.53
N GLN A 425 -22.65 9.00 -5.22
CA GLN A 425 -23.99 8.59 -4.78
C GLN A 425 -23.94 7.90 -3.41
N GLN A 426 -22.91 7.08 -3.14
CA GLN A 426 -22.69 6.43 -1.83
C GLN A 426 -22.49 7.42 -0.67
N ILE A 427 -22.05 8.66 -0.95
CA ILE A 427 -21.79 9.71 0.04
C ILE A 427 -22.69 10.93 -0.09
N LYS A 428 -23.75 10.89 -0.91
CA LYS A 428 -24.70 12.01 -1.10
C LYS A 428 -25.30 12.48 0.23
N ASN A 429 -25.81 11.54 1.02
CA ASN A 429 -26.44 11.78 2.32
C ASN A 429 -25.43 12.00 3.47
N ARG A 430 -24.14 12.31 3.19
CA ARG A 430 -23.10 12.48 4.22
C ARG A 430 -23.44 13.57 5.22
N LYS A 431 -23.85 14.76 4.75
CA LYS A 431 -24.13 15.93 5.59
C LYS A 431 -25.23 15.60 6.60
N THR A 432 -26.37 15.13 6.13
CA THR A 432 -27.53 14.71 6.94
C THR A 432 -27.16 13.63 7.98
N LYS A 433 -26.34 12.64 7.60
CA LYS A 433 -25.85 11.59 8.53
C LYS A 433 -24.96 12.18 9.64
N ILE A 434 -24.10 13.15 9.32
CA ILE A 434 -23.23 13.83 10.29
C ILE A 434 -24.04 14.76 11.19
N GLU A 435 -24.96 15.55 10.64
CA GLU A 435 -25.85 16.45 11.39
C GLU A 435 -26.75 15.68 12.38
N LYS A 436 -27.37 14.58 11.93
CA LYS A 436 -28.15 13.68 12.80
C LYS A 436 -27.34 13.13 13.98
N LYS A 437 -26.02 12.91 13.80
CA LYS A 437 -25.12 12.47 14.89
C LYS A 437 -24.60 13.61 15.77
N LEU A 438 -24.51 14.83 15.24
CA LEU A 438 -24.16 16.03 15.99
C LEU A 438 -25.32 16.58 16.83
N GLY A 439 -26.57 16.37 16.40
CA GLY A 439 -27.78 16.94 17.02
C GLY A 439 -28.09 18.37 16.61
N TYR A 440 -27.44 18.90 15.55
CA TYR A 440 -27.68 20.24 15.02
C TYR A 440 -27.26 20.33 13.55
N ARG A 441 -27.87 21.27 12.79
CA ARG A 441 -27.52 21.55 11.39
C ARG A 441 -26.21 22.34 11.28
N ILE A 442 -25.41 22.04 10.27
CA ILE A 442 -24.17 22.75 9.95
C ILE A 442 -24.47 23.75 8.83
N SER A 443 -24.44 25.03 9.19
CA SER A 443 -24.31 26.13 8.23
C SER A 443 -22.84 26.46 8.01
N PHE A 444 -22.47 26.67 6.76
CA PHE A 444 -21.23 27.31 6.36
C PHE A 444 -21.60 28.72 5.92
N LYS A 445 -20.93 29.74 6.47
CA LYS A 445 -20.87 31.03 5.78
C LYS A 445 -19.99 30.79 4.56
N HIS A 446 -20.55 31.01 3.38
CA HIS A 446 -19.81 31.06 2.12
C HIS A 446 -18.97 32.34 2.07
#